data_AF-A0A1A9D321-F1
#
_entry.id   AF-A0A1A9D321-F1
#
_cell.length_a   1.000
_cell.length_b   1.000
_cell.length_c   1.000
_cell.angle_alpha   90.00
_cell.angle_beta   90.00
_cell.angle_gamma   90.00
#
_symmetry.space_group_name_H-M   'P 1'
#
loop_
_entity.id
_entity.type
_entity.pdbx_description
1 polymer ?
#
loop_
_entity_poly.entity_id
_entity_poly.type
_entity_poly.pdbx_seq_one_letter_code
_entity_poly.pdbx_strand_id
1 'polypeptide(L)'
;MDAPSMADEPRHVRITADGVTGKVEIDGTDISRSLQGYNLQHQVGAAPLLVLHTAPHRGLDFEGLAQVAVAAPEQDEGELVAAFLANIDPAALARAALERDDLDGSPNELTVAMLQQLADWAQGRG
;
A
#
# COMPACT_ATOMS: atom_id res chain seq x y z
N MET A 1 -7.76 -3.39 -36.49
CA MET A 1 -8.75 -2.36 -36.13
C MET A 1 -8.65 -2.23 -34.63
N ASP A 2 -7.74 -1.37 -34.17
CA ASP A 2 -7.55 -1.12 -32.75
C ASP A 2 -8.74 -0.29 -32.27
N ALA A 3 -9.43 -0.78 -31.25
CA ALA A 3 -10.47 -0.01 -30.59
C ALA A 3 -9.84 1.27 -30.02
N PRO A 4 -10.48 2.45 -30.15
CA PRO A 4 -9.98 3.66 -29.52
C PRO A 4 -9.82 3.42 -28.02
N SER A 5 -8.60 3.63 -27.51
CA SER A 5 -8.28 3.55 -26.08
C SER A 5 -9.04 4.67 -25.37
N MET A 6 -10.14 4.31 -24.71
CA MET A 6 -11.03 5.20 -23.96
C MET A 6 -10.43 5.65 -22.60
N ALA A 7 -9.11 5.57 -22.43
CA ALA A 7 -8.39 5.75 -21.16
C ALA A 7 -7.68 7.12 -21.01
N ASP A 8 -7.75 8.01 -22.00
CA ASP A 8 -6.95 9.24 -22.05
C ASP A 8 -7.65 10.51 -21.54
N GLU A 9 -8.96 10.48 -21.22
CA GLU A 9 -9.69 11.71 -20.87
C GLU A 9 -9.99 11.86 -19.36
N PRO A 10 -9.60 13.00 -18.74
CA PRO A 10 -9.89 13.28 -17.34
C PRO A 10 -11.40 13.48 -17.12
N ARG A 11 -11.93 12.89 -16.04
CA ARG A 11 -13.34 13.03 -15.62
C ARG A 11 -13.48 14.08 -14.53
N HIS A 12 -14.63 14.76 -14.48
CA HIS A 12 -14.86 15.78 -13.46
C HIS A 12 -15.28 15.12 -12.15
N VAL A 13 -14.47 15.28 -11.10
CA VAL A 13 -14.75 14.78 -9.76
C VAL A 13 -15.00 15.94 -8.81
N ARG A 14 -16.09 15.87 -8.03
CA ARG A 14 -16.36 16.80 -6.92
C ARG A 14 -16.45 16.01 -5.63
N ILE A 15 -15.60 16.38 -4.67
CA ILE A 15 -15.60 15.83 -3.32
C ILE A 15 -15.92 16.97 -2.36
N THR A 16 -16.96 16.79 -1.56
CA THR A 16 -17.37 17.76 -0.53
C THR A 16 -17.39 17.03 0.81
N ALA A 17 -16.56 17.43 1.75
CA ALA A 17 -16.51 16.81 3.07
C ALA A 17 -16.60 17.87 4.18
N ASP A 18 -17.34 17.55 5.24
CA ASP A 18 -17.46 18.39 6.45
C ASP A 18 -16.69 17.82 7.65
N GLY A 19 -15.80 16.85 7.41
CA GLY A 19 -14.96 16.20 8.40
C GLY A 19 -15.58 14.93 9.02
N VAL A 20 -16.90 14.76 8.94
CA VAL A 20 -17.60 13.55 9.43
C VAL A 20 -18.32 12.82 8.28
N THR A 21 -18.78 13.57 7.29
CA THR A 21 -19.46 13.06 6.10
C THR A 21 -18.76 13.52 4.83
N GLY A 22 -18.87 12.72 3.78
CA GLY A 22 -18.31 13.03 2.47
C GLY A 22 -19.34 12.76 1.38
N LYS A 23 -19.51 13.73 0.49
CA LYS A 23 -20.23 13.58 -0.78
C LYS A 23 -19.20 13.44 -1.90
N VAL A 24 -19.32 12.38 -2.70
CA VAL A 24 -18.49 12.14 -3.89
C VAL A 24 -19.39 12.10 -5.10
N GLU A 25 -19.10 12.99 -6.06
CA GLU A 25 -19.77 13.05 -7.35
C GLU A 25 -18.77 12.88 -8.50
N ILE A 26 -19.15 12.05 -9.47
CA ILE A 26 -18.41 11.87 -10.73
C ILE A 26 -19.33 12.30 -11.86
N ASP A 27 -18.91 13.28 -12.64
CA ASP A 27 -19.68 13.92 -13.71
C ASP A 27 -21.10 14.34 -13.26
N GLY A 28 -21.24 14.71 -11.99
CA GLY A 28 -22.50 15.11 -11.37
C GLY A 28 -23.33 13.98 -10.74
N THR A 29 -22.93 12.72 -10.89
CA THR A 29 -23.60 11.56 -10.28
C THR A 29 -23.07 11.31 -8.87
N ASP A 30 -23.95 11.38 -7.87
CA ASP A 30 -23.61 11.08 -6.47
C ASP A 30 -23.46 9.57 -6.24
N ILE A 31 -22.25 9.15 -5.88
CA ILE A 31 -21.90 7.75 -5.63
C ILE A 31 -21.62 7.46 -4.15
N SER A 32 -21.82 8.43 -3.25
CA SER A 32 -21.34 8.39 -1.87
C SER A 32 -21.83 7.16 -1.09
N ARG A 33 -23.04 6.67 -1.39
CA ARG A 33 -23.66 5.50 -0.73
C ARG A 33 -23.11 4.15 -1.17
N SER A 34 -22.33 4.13 -2.24
CA SER A 34 -21.71 2.93 -2.80
C SER A 34 -20.23 2.81 -2.40
N LEU A 35 -19.69 3.84 -1.73
CA LEU A 35 -18.31 3.91 -1.28
C LEU A 35 -18.18 3.56 0.20
N GLN A 36 -17.13 2.83 0.53
CA GLN A 36 -16.60 2.69 1.89
C GLN A 36 -15.48 3.70 2.16
N GLY A 37 -14.80 4.15 1.10
CA GLY A 37 -13.71 5.11 1.18
C GLY A 37 -13.16 5.45 -0.20
N TYR A 38 -12.21 6.39 -0.24
CA TYR A 38 -11.45 6.75 -1.43
C TYR A 38 -10.04 7.21 -1.06
N ASN A 39 -9.10 7.09 -1.99
CA ASN A 39 -7.77 7.68 -1.91
C ASN A 39 -7.56 8.61 -3.12
N LEU A 40 -7.15 9.85 -2.86
CA LEU A 40 -6.80 10.83 -3.90
C LEU A 40 -5.32 11.16 -3.77
N GLN A 41 -4.55 10.85 -4.80
CA GLN A 41 -3.14 11.19 -4.90
C GLN A 41 -2.92 12.16 -6.05
N HIS A 42 -2.13 13.21 -5.82
CA HIS A 42 -1.72 14.13 -6.87
C HIS A 42 -0.24 14.49 -6.68
N GLN A 43 0.54 14.27 -7.73
CA GLN A 43 1.92 14.72 -7.82
C GLN A 43 1.98 15.95 -8.72
N VAL A 44 2.78 16.94 -8.33
CA VAL A 44 2.96 18.17 -9.12
C VAL A 44 3.45 17.80 -10.53
N GLY A 45 2.72 18.21 -11.54
CA GLY A 45 3.05 17.94 -12.95
C GLY A 45 2.53 16.60 -13.49
N ALA A 46 1.77 15.83 -12.71
CA ALA A 46 1.11 14.60 -13.14
C ALA A 46 -0.42 14.70 -13.03
N ALA A 47 -1.14 13.82 -13.72
CA ALA A 47 -2.59 13.70 -13.54
C ALA A 47 -2.92 13.14 -12.13
N PRO A 48 -4.00 13.60 -11.49
CA PRO A 48 -4.44 13.04 -10.20
C PRO A 48 -4.97 11.62 -10.38
N LEU A 49 -4.67 10.74 -9.40
CA LEU A 49 -5.18 9.38 -9.32
C LEU A 49 -6.22 9.30 -8.19
N LEU A 50 -7.44 8.83 -8.52
CA LEU A 50 -8.51 8.59 -7.57
C LEU A 50 -8.84 7.09 -7.52
N VAL A 51 -8.65 6.47 -6.36
CA VAL A 51 -9.02 5.08 -6.09
C VAL A 51 -10.28 5.08 -5.21
N LEU A 52 -11.29 4.31 -5.62
CA LEU A 52 -12.58 4.18 -4.92
C LEU A 52 -12.72 2.79 -4.30
N HIS A 53 -12.99 2.72 -3.01
CA HIS A 53 -13.25 1.46 -2.32
C HIS A 53 -14.75 1.24 -2.19
N THR A 54 -15.28 0.21 -2.86
CA THR A 54 -16.72 -0.07 -2.92
C THR A 54 -17.16 -1.02 -1.80
N ALA A 55 -18.42 -0.90 -1.35
CA ALA A 55 -18.96 -1.86 -0.40
C ALA A 55 -19.24 -3.24 -1.06
N PRO A 56 -18.85 -4.37 -0.44
CA PRO A 56 -18.82 -5.71 -1.07
C PRO A 56 -20.19 -6.27 -1.52
N HIS A 57 -21.30 -5.58 -1.24
CA HIS A 57 -22.66 -6.02 -1.59
C HIS A 57 -23.53 -4.95 -2.26
N ARG A 58 -22.97 -3.79 -2.57
CA ARG A 58 -23.60 -2.80 -3.45
C ARG A 58 -22.69 -2.68 -4.67
N GLY A 59 -23.01 -3.43 -5.72
CA GLY A 59 -22.43 -3.19 -7.03
C GLY A 59 -22.51 -1.69 -7.33
N LEU A 60 -21.45 -1.12 -7.86
CA LEU A 60 -21.44 0.27 -8.26
C LEU A 60 -21.95 0.31 -9.70
N ASP A 61 -23.18 0.78 -9.90
CA ASP A 61 -23.66 1.20 -11.23
C ASP A 61 -22.87 2.46 -11.59
N PHE A 62 -21.65 2.26 -12.08
CA PHE A 62 -20.78 3.31 -12.56
C PHE A 62 -20.92 3.41 -14.07
N GLU A 63 -21.57 4.46 -14.55
CA GLU A 63 -21.60 4.78 -15.98
C GLU A 63 -20.57 5.90 -16.27
N GLY A 64 -19.34 5.47 -16.49
CA GLY A 64 -18.22 6.35 -16.83
C GLY A 64 -16.96 5.59 -17.21
N LEU A 65 -16.02 6.26 -17.87
CA LEU A 65 -14.71 5.71 -18.18
C LEU A 65 -13.77 6.06 -17.02
N ALA A 66 -13.35 5.05 -16.26
CA ALA A 66 -12.37 5.21 -15.20
C ALA A 66 -11.28 4.14 -15.37
N GLN A 67 -10.03 4.55 -15.14
CA GLN A 67 -8.95 3.61 -14.92
C GLN A 67 -9.13 2.99 -13.54
N VAL A 68 -9.86 1.87 -13.48
CA VAL A 68 -10.02 1.09 -12.25
C VAL A 68 -8.78 0.22 -12.09
N ALA A 69 -7.83 0.68 -11.28
CA ALA A 69 -6.80 -0.21 -10.75
C ALA A 69 -7.42 -0.99 -9.59
N VAL A 70 -7.77 -2.26 -9.83
CA VAL A 70 -7.99 -3.22 -8.74
C VAL A 70 -6.61 -3.55 -8.22
N ALA A 71 -6.21 -2.89 -7.13
CA ALA A 71 -5.08 -3.38 -6.36
C ALA A 71 -5.42 -4.82 -5.95
N ALA A 72 -4.50 -5.75 -6.22
CA ALA A 72 -4.54 -7.03 -5.52
C ALA A 72 -4.66 -6.73 -4.02
N PRO A 73 -5.33 -7.58 -3.23
CA PRO A 73 -5.33 -7.42 -1.77
C PRO A 73 -3.90 -7.10 -1.34
N GLU A 74 -3.75 -6.04 -0.53
CA GLU A 74 -2.44 -5.65 0.01
C GLU A 74 -1.72 -6.93 0.41
N GLN A 75 -0.50 -7.12 -0.11
CA GLN A 75 0.27 -8.32 0.21
C GLN A 75 0.27 -8.44 1.73
N ASP A 76 -0.17 -9.59 2.25
CA ASP A 76 -0.21 -9.82 3.69
C ASP A 76 1.19 -9.54 4.24
N GLU A 77 1.32 -8.46 5.01
CA GLU A 77 2.60 -8.02 5.56
C GLU A 77 3.24 -9.13 6.40
N GLY A 78 2.41 -9.97 7.03
CA GLY A 78 2.83 -11.16 7.75
C GLY A 78 3.45 -12.22 6.82
N GLU A 79 2.88 -12.44 5.64
CA GLU A 79 3.41 -13.38 4.65
C GLU A 79 4.76 -12.89 4.09
N LEU A 80 4.90 -11.59 3.86
CA LEU A 80 6.16 -10.97 3.43
C LEU A 80 7.26 -11.12 4.49
N VAL A 81 6.96 -10.84 5.75
CA VAL A 81 7.90 -11.00 6.87
C VAL A 81 8.28 -12.47 7.05
N ALA A 82 7.30 -13.38 6.99
CA ALA A 82 7.56 -14.82 7.10
C ALA A 82 8.45 -15.33 5.97
N ALA A 83 8.21 -14.89 4.73
CA ALA A 83 9.02 -15.25 3.57
C ALA A 83 10.45 -14.72 3.69
N PHE A 84 10.63 -13.47 4.18
CA PHE A 84 11.96 -12.93 4.45
C PHE A 84 12.72 -13.79 5.48
N LEU A 85 12.10 -14.03 6.65
CA LEU A 85 12.71 -14.81 7.72
C LEU A 85 13.03 -16.26 7.30
N ALA A 86 12.20 -16.86 6.45
CA ALA A 86 12.42 -18.20 5.93
C ALA A 86 13.64 -18.32 5.00
N ASN A 87 14.08 -17.21 4.40
CA ASN A 87 15.25 -17.18 3.53
C ASN A 87 16.55 -16.81 4.26
N ILE A 88 16.49 -16.52 5.56
CA ILE A 88 17.67 -16.22 6.36
C ILE A 88 18.47 -17.50 6.65
N ASP A 89 19.78 -17.47 6.38
CA ASP A 89 20.70 -18.46 6.88
C ASP A 89 20.97 -18.21 8.39
N PRO A 90 20.59 -19.13 9.29
CA PRO A 90 20.78 -18.95 10.73
C PRO A 90 22.26 -18.85 11.14
N ALA A 91 23.17 -19.52 10.43
CA ALA A 91 24.59 -19.49 10.74
C ALA A 91 25.20 -18.14 10.34
N ALA A 92 24.81 -17.61 9.19
CA ALA A 92 25.20 -16.27 8.76
C ALA A 92 24.67 -15.20 9.72
N LEU A 93 23.41 -15.33 10.18
CA LEU A 93 22.81 -14.41 11.14
C LEU A 93 23.55 -14.42 12.48
N ALA A 94 23.82 -15.60 13.03
CA ALA A 94 24.52 -15.73 14.30
C ALA A 94 25.93 -15.14 14.22
N ARG A 95 26.64 -15.40 13.11
CA ARG A 95 27.97 -14.83 12.88
C ARG A 95 27.93 -13.30 12.77
N ALA A 96 27.06 -12.77 11.93
CA ALA A 96 26.93 -11.33 11.73
C ALA A 96 26.56 -10.61 13.03
N ALA A 97 25.66 -11.19 13.84
CA ALA A 97 25.27 -10.65 15.15
C ALA A 97 26.44 -10.64 16.15
N LEU A 98 27.29 -11.68 16.16
CA LEU A 98 28.47 -11.77 17.03
C LEU A 98 29.61 -10.84 16.60
N GLU A 99 29.66 -10.46 15.32
CA GLU A 99 30.68 -9.56 14.77
C GLU A 99 30.31 -8.07 14.94
N ARG A 100 29.15 -7.75 15.54
CA ARG A 100 28.74 -6.36 15.76
C ARG A 100 29.58 -5.68 16.85
N ASP A 101 29.90 -4.41 16.63
CA ASP A 101 30.71 -3.60 17.55
C ASP A 101 29.91 -3.04 18.75
N ASP A 102 28.57 -3.20 18.75
CA ASP A 102 27.64 -2.62 19.71
C ASP A 102 27.14 -3.58 20.79
N LEU A 103 27.81 -4.73 20.96
CA LEU A 103 27.54 -5.70 22.02
C LEU A 103 27.92 -5.15 23.40
N ASP A 104 27.03 -5.29 24.40
CA ASP A 104 27.07 -4.60 25.70
C ASP A 104 27.22 -5.52 26.93
N GLY A 105 27.30 -6.84 26.72
CA GLY A 105 27.39 -7.90 27.71
C GLY A 105 26.07 -8.22 28.43
N SER A 106 24.94 -7.63 28.04
CA SER A 106 23.68 -7.81 28.75
C SER A 106 23.07 -9.21 28.52
N PRO A 107 22.24 -9.74 29.44
CA PRO A 107 21.70 -11.10 29.35
C PRO A 107 20.91 -11.43 28.08
N ASN A 108 20.47 -10.41 27.32
CA ASN A 108 19.73 -10.57 26.06
C ASN A 108 20.44 -9.93 24.86
N GLU A 109 21.71 -9.51 25.00
CA GLU A 109 22.42 -8.74 23.98
C GLU A 109 22.42 -9.43 22.61
N LEU A 110 22.62 -10.75 22.60
CA LEU A 110 22.74 -11.51 21.36
C LEU A 110 21.41 -11.55 20.61
N THR A 111 20.31 -11.70 21.32
CA THR A 111 18.96 -11.67 20.73
C THR A 111 18.66 -10.29 20.16
N VAL A 112 19.05 -9.22 20.87
CA VAL A 112 18.88 -7.84 20.39
C VAL A 112 19.73 -7.61 19.13
N ALA A 113 20.99 -8.05 19.14
CA ALA A 113 21.90 -7.99 18.01
C ALA A 113 21.37 -8.75 16.78
N MET A 114 20.78 -9.94 16.97
CA MET A 114 20.15 -10.69 15.87
C MET A 114 18.94 -9.96 15.28
N LEU A 115 18.09 -9.35 16.12
CA LEU A 115 16.93 -8.58 15.65
C LEU A 115 17.36 -7.32 14.88
N GLN A 116 18.38 -6.63 15.36
CA GLN A 116 18.95 -5.46 14.68
C GLN A 116 19.58 -5.85 13.34
N GLN A 117 20.34 -6.96 13.31
CA GLN A 117 20.95 -7.44 12.08
C GLN A 117 19.89 -7.84 11.02
N LEU A 118 18.79 -8.46 11.44
CA LEU A 118 17.66 -8.76 10.56
C LEU A 118 17.02 -7.48 9.99
N ALA A 119 16.89 -6.44 10.82
CA ALA A 119 16.36 -5.14 10.39
C ALA A 119 17.30 -4.44 9.40
N ASP A 120 18.61 -4.49 9.63
CA ASP A 120 19.62 -3.95 8.72
C ASP A 120 19.53 -4.66 7.36
N TRP A 121 19.49 -6.00 7.35
CA TRP A 121 19.37 -6.79 6.12
C TRP A 121 18.06 -6.54 5.37
N ALA A 122 16.93 -6.43 6.08
CA ALA A 122 15.64 -6.09 5.48
C ALA A 122 15.64 -4.71 4.79
N GLN A 123 16.53 -3.81 5.24
CA GLN A 123 16.74 -2.48 4.65
C GLN A 123 17.86 -2.46 3.60
N GLY A 124 18.45 -3.60 3.28
CA GLY A 124 19.57 -3.72 2.34
C GLY A 124 20.91 -3.22 2.89
N ARG A 125 21.04 -3.11 4.21
CA ARG A 125 22.28 -2.74 4.90
C ARG A 125 22.91 -4.00 5.48
N GLY A 126 24.11 -4.35 5.05
CA GLY A 126 24.79 -5.56 5.51
C GLY A 126 25.97 -5.93 4.63
#